data_AF-A0A967TES4-F1
#
_entry.id   AF-A0A967TES4-F1
#
_cell.length_a   1.000
_cell.length_b   1.000
_cell.length_c   1.000
_cell.angle_alpha   90.00
_cell.angle_beta   90.00
_cell.angle_gamma   90.00
#
_symmetry.space_group_name_H-M   'P 1'
#
loop_
_entity.id
_entity.type
_entity.pdbx_description
1 polymer ?
#
loop_
_entity_poly.entity_id
_entity_poly.type
_entity_poly.pdbx_seq_one_letter_code
_entity_poly.pdbx_strand_id
1 'polypeptide(L)' 'ATIDENALLQITDRTKDLIKSGGEWISSVEMENAIMACPGVVEAAVVARPDAKWDER' A
#
# COMPACT_ATOMS: atom_id res chain seq x y z
N ALA A 1 -1.65 4.00 -12.49
CA ALA A 1 -0.72 3.31 -13.41
C ALA A 1 -0.74 3.95 -14.79
N THR A 2 0.43 4.26 -15.35
CA THR A 2 0.65 4.85 -16.68
C THR A 2 1.67 3.99 -17.43
N ILE A 3 1.44 3.71 -18.71
CA ILE A 3 2.40 3.01 -19.58
C ILE A 3 2.99 4.03 -20.57
N ASP A 4 4.31 4.06 -20.70
CA ASP A 4 4.99 4.94 -21.65
C ASP A 4 5.17 4.29 -23.04
N GLU A 5 5.66 5.09 -23.99
CA GLU A 5 5.94 4.67 -25.37
C GLU A 5 7.07 3.63 -25.49
N ASN A 6 7.81 3.36 -24.40
CA ASN A 6 8.82 2.30 -24.30
C ASN A 6 8.27 1.01 -23.69
N ALA A 7 6.94 0.91 -23.52
CA ALA A 7 6.26 -0.21 -22.85
C ALA A 7 6.70 -0.40 -21.38
N LEU A 8 7.19 0.65 -20.73
CA LEU A 8 7.45 0.64 -19.30
C LEU A 8 6.16 0.94 -18.55
N LEU A 9 5.77 0.02 -17.68
CA LEU A 9 4.62 0.17 -16.80
C LEU A 9 5.06 0.91 -15.53
N GLN A 10 4.67 2.17 -15.40
CA GLN A 10 4.72 2.90 -14.13
C GLN A 10 3.44 2.62 -13.34
N ILE A 11 3.55 1.83 -12.28
CA ILE A 11 2.48 1.69 -11.29
C ILE A 11 2.51 2.93 -10.40
N THR A 12 1.83 3.99 -10.84
CA THR A 12 1.46 5.10 -9.94
C THR A 12 0.41 4.61 -8.97
N ASP A 13 0.77 4.60 -7.69
CA ASP A 13 -0.09 4.24 -6.57
C ASP A 13 -1.28 5.21 -6.43
N ARG A 14 -2.28 4.82 -5.64
CA ARG A 14 -3.59 5.47 -5.53
C ARG A 14 -3.51 6.85 -4.89
N THR A 15 -4.52 7.68 -5.17
CA THR A 15 -4.61 9.09 -4.74
C THR A 15 -4.61 9.32 -3.22
N LYS A 16 -4.68 8.28 -2.38
CA LYS A 16 -4.65 8.38 -0.92
C LYS A 16 -4.00 7.13 -0.31
N ASP A 17 -2.99 7.33 0.53
CA ASP A 17 -2.24 6.31 1.29
C ASP A 17 -3.01 5.81 2.53
N LEU A 18 -4.32 5.58 2.37
CA LEU A 18 -5.20 5.20 3.47
C LEU A 18 -5.93 3.89 3.15
N ILE A 19 -5.83 2.94 4.08
CA ILE A 19 -6.54 1.66 4.08
C ILE A 19 -7.70 1.77 5.07
N LYS A 20 -8.91 1.45 4.61
CA LYS A 20 -10.09 1.48 5.48
C LYS A 20 -10.36 0.08 6.03
N SER A 21 -9.89 -0.20 7.25
CA SER A 21 -10.10 -1.49 7.90
C SER A 21 -10.98 -1.34 9.14
N GLY A 22 -12.13 -2.02 9.17
CA GLY A 22 -13.01 -2.03 10.34
C GLY A 22 -13.61 -0.69 10.76
N GLY A 23 -13.68 0.24 9.82
CA GLY A 23 -14.14 1.62 10.07
C GLY A 23 -13.02 2.58 10.46
N GLU A 24 -11.79 2.10 10.60
CA GLU A 24 -10.61 2.94 10.83
C GLU A 24 -9.89 3.27 9.53
N TRP A 25 -9.24 4.44 9.51
CA TRP A 25 -8.35 4.84 8.42
C TRP A 25 -6.91 4.59 8.86
N ILE A 26 -6.26 3.63 8.21
CA ILE A 26 -4.90 3.19 8.51
C ILE A 26 -3.96 3.75 7.43
N SER A 27 -2.87 4.40 7.84
CA SER A 27 -1.85 4.88 6.91
C SER A 27 -0.96 3.73 6.42
N SER A 28 -0.97 3.46 5.11
CA SER A 28 -0.07 2.45 4.52
C SER A 28 1.40 2.86 4.67
N VAL A 29 1.70 4.15 4.54
CA VAL A 29 3.05 4.71 4.70
C VAL A 29 3.60 4.52 6.12
N GLU A 30 2.77 4.71 7.16
CA GLU A 30 3.22 4.47 8.54
C GLU A 30 3.53 2.99 8.77
N MET A 31 2.71 2.09 8.22
CA MET A 31 2.98 0.65 8.28
C MET A 31 4.26 0.28 7.53
N GLU A 32 4.47 0.79 6.32
CA GLU A 32 5.70 0.55 5.54
C GLU A 32 6.93 1.01 6.31
N ASN A 33 6.92 2.22 6.85
CA ASN A 33 8.03 2.75 7.64
C ASN A 33 8.30 1.90 8.89
N ALA A 34 7.26 1.41 9.57
CA ALA A 34 7.42 0.52 10.71
C ALA A 34 8.04 -0.84 10.32
N ILE A 35 7.65 -1.40 9.16
CA ILE A 35 8.21 -2.64 8.64
C ILE A 35 9.66 -2.43 8.19
N MET A 36 9.96 -1.30 7.55
CA MET A 36 11.32 -0.91 7.13
C MET A 36 12.28 -0.72 8.31
N ALA A 37 11.76 -0.42 9.50
CA ALA A 37 12.58 -0.37 10.72
C ALA A 37 12.98 -1.77 11.25
N CYS A 38 12.42 -2.86 10.71
CA CYS A 38 12.74 -4.21 11.14
C CYS A 38 14.08 -4.69 10.54
N PRO A 39 15.02 -5.21 11.37
CA PRO A 39 16.28 -5.75 10.87
C PRO A 39 16.06 -6.88 9.86
N GLY A 40 16.66 -6.77 8.68
CA GLY A 40 16.58 -7.76 7.61
C GLY A 40 15.53 -7.48 6.54
N VAL A 41 14.73 -6.41 6.68
CA VAL A 41 13.85 -5.92 5.61
C VAL A 41 14.62 -4.95 4.73
N VAL A 42 14.64 -5.21 3.42
CA VAL A 42 15.27 -4.32 2.42
C VAL A 42 14.28 -3.30 1.88
N GLU A 43 13.03 -3.72 1.66
CA GLU A 43 11.95 -2.90 1.14
C GLU A 43 10.60 -3.47 1.60
N ALA A 44 9.60 -2.60 1.81
CA ALA A 44 8.25 -2.97 2.19
C ALA A 44 7.23 -2.14 1.41
N ALA A 45 6.15 -2.78 0.99
CA ALA A 45 5.00 -2.14 0.36
C ALA A 45 3.72 -2.70 0.98
N VAL A 46 2.77 -1.83 1.33
CA VAL A 46 1.54 -2.17 2.03
C VAL A 46 0.34 -1.87 1.14
N VAL A 47 -0.43 -2.91 0.82
CA VAL A 47 -1.58 -2.83 -0.08
C VAL A 47 -2.85 -3.32 0.60
N ALA A 48 -3.95 -2.58 0.39
CA ALA A 48 -5.27 -2.99 0.83
C ALA A 48 -5.78 -4.21 0.05
N ARG A 49 -6.27 -5.22 0.75
CA ARG A 49 -7.00 -6.36 0.18
C ARG A 49 -8.47 -6.31 0.60
N PRO A 50 -9.43 -6.55 -0.32
CA PRO A 50 -10.85 -6.66 0.05
C PRO A 50 -11.09 -7.76 1.09
N ASP A 51 -11.86 -7.44 2.14
CA ASP A 51 -12.22 -8.38 3.22
C ASP A 51 -13.70 -8.24 3.59
N ALA A 52 -14.40 -9.37 3.72
CA ALA A 52 -15.85 -9.40 3.95
C ALA A 52 -16.29 -8.83 5.32
N LYS A 53 -15.39 -8.80 6.30
CA LYS A 53 -15.65 -8.26 7.64
C LYS A 53 -15.13 -6.84 7.80
N TRP A 54 -13.98 -6.55 7.19
CA TRP A 54 -13.23 -5.33 7.46
C TRP A 54 -13.29 -4.28 6.36
N ASP A 55 -14.00 -4.56 5.24
CA ASP A 55 -13.99 -3.76 4.00
C ASP A 55 -12.63 -3.93 3.30
N GLU A 56 -11.54 -3.47 3.93
CA GLU A 56 -10.15 -3.65 3.51
C GLU A 56 -9.26 -4.21 4.63
N ARG A 57 -8.22 -4.97 4.28
CA ARG A 57 -7.22 -5.54 5.21
C ARG A 57 -5.84 -5.66 4.58
#